data_AF-A0A915UYC4-F1
#
_entry.id   AF-A0A915UYC4-F1
#
_cell.length_a   1.000
_cell.length_b   1.000
_cell.length_c   1.000
_cell.angle_alpha   90.00
_cell.angle_beta   90.00
_cell.angle_gamma   90.00
#
_symmetry.space_group_name_H-M   'P 1'
#
loop_
_entity.id
_entity.type
_entity.pdbx_description
1 polymer ?
#
loop_
_entity_poly.entity_id
_entity_poly.type
_entity_poly.pdbx_seq_one_letter_code
_entity_poly.pdbx_strand_id
1 'polypeptide(L)'
;MRNTRNQRGPIVVQTQPQRRGPGLLNTMATTAVIAGTATVTSKAVSGAMGGSQQQAAARQQAAAQQQAAQQAQIEAAAQRAVAEQQAMLAQQQAALAAQAAAAQAAAPASPAGLSEEAMAQLQKLAELHKAGILTDEEFQAQKAKILGM
;
A
#
# COMPACT_ATOMS: atom_id res chain seq x y z
N MET A 1 0.42 16.82 -31.52
CA MET A 1 1.52 15.83 -31.48
C MET A 1 2.73 16.38 -32.24
N ARG A 2 3.71 16.97 -31.55
CA ARG A 2 5.06 17.20 -32.07
C ARG A 2 6.05 16.72 -31.02
N ASN A 3 6.97 15.89 -31.47
CA ASN A 3 7.81 14.99 -30.70
C ASN A 3 9.26 15.48 -30.71
N THR A 4 9.99 15.07 -29.67
CA THR A 4 11.45 14.97 -29.51
C THR A 4 12.31 16.18 -29.16
N ARG A 5 13.05 15.95 -28.05
CA ARG A 5 14.48 16.24 -27.80
C ARG A 5 14.88 17.71 -27.73
N ASN A 6 15.06 18.19 -26.50
CA ASN A 6 16.41 18.54 -26.09
C ASN A 6 16.59 18.47 -24.57
N GLN A 7 17.08 17.32 -24.13
CA GLN A 7 17.69 17.10 -22.82
C GLN A 7 18.97 17.93 -22.74
N ARG A 8 18.99 18.98 -21.92
CA ARG A 8 20.21 19.67 -21.50
C ARG A 8 20.21 19.75 -19.98
N GLY A 9 20.56 18.64 -19.33
CA GLY A 9 20.97 18.66 -17.94
C GLY A 9 22.32 19.38 -17.81
N PRO A 10 22.53 20.20 -16.77
CA PRO A 10 23.86 20.73 -16.48
C PRO A 10 24.78 19.59 -15.99
N ILE A 11 25.88 19.40 -16.73
CA ILE A 11 27.03 18.60 -16.33
C ILE A 11 27.66 19.31 -15.12
N VAL A 12 27.40 18.83 -13.92
CA VAL A 12 28.13 19.25 -12.72
C VAL A 12 29.45 18.47 -12.70
N VAL A 13 30.49 19.14 -13.19
CA VAL A 13 31.88 18.70 -13.08
C VAL A 13 32.27 18.72 -11.60
N GLN A 14 32.47 17.52 -11.05
CA GLN A 14 33.60 17.13 -10.21
C GLN A 14 34.31 18.27 -9.45
N THR A 15 34.13 18.32 -8.13
CA THR A 15 35.18 18.77 -7.22
C THR A 15 35.07 17.97 -5.92
N GLN A 16 35.88 16.92 -5.82
CA GLN A 16 36.06 16.21 -4.56
C GLN A 16 36.86 17.12 -3.60
N PRO A 17 36.48 17.27 -2.33
CA PRO A 17 37.35 17.88 -1.34
C PRO A 17 38.49 16.91 -1.00
N GLN A 18 39.70 17.28 -1.43
CA GLN A 18 40.96 16.67 -0.99
C GLN A 18 41.02 16.65 0.54
N ARG A 19 40.94 15.45 1.12
CA ARG A 19 41.16 15.21 2.54
C ARG A 19 42.63 15.43 2.87
N ARG A 20 42.98 16.65 3.28
CA ARG A 20 44.22 16.89 4.02
C ARG A 20 44.12 16.13 5.34
N GLY A 21 44.87 15.04 5.46
CA GLY A 21 45.04 14.34 6.73
C GLY A 21 45.68 15.24 7.80
N PRO A 22 45.42 14.99 9.09
CA PRO A 22 45.98 15.77 10.19
C PRO A 22 47.51 15.64 10.23
N GLY A 23 48.19 16.79 10.24
CA GLY A 23 49.64 16.88 10.19
C GLY A 23 50.33 16.33 11.44
N LEU A 24 51.43 15.62 11.22
CA LEU A 24 52.33 15.08 12.25
C LEU A 24 53.39 16.10 12.72
N LEU A 25 53.08 17.41 12.71
CA LEU A 25 54.05 18.47 13.00
C LEU A 25 54.16 18.86 14.49
N ASN A 26 53.58 18.11 15.42
CA ASN A 26 53.57 18.45 16.85
C ASN A 26 54.54 17.63 17.74
N THR A 27 55.47 16.84 17.19
CA THR A 27 56.22 15.84 17.98
C THR A 27 57.53 16.32 18.62
N MET A 28 57.89 17.61 18.64
CA MET A 28 59.27 18.01 19.01
C MET A 28 59.42 19.05 20.14
N ALA A 29 58.41 19.32 20.96
CA ALA A 29 58.65 20.17 22.14
C ALA A 29 57.75 19.83 23.33
N THR A 30 58.28 19.06 24.28
CA THR A 30 58.60 19.57 25.64
C THR A 30 58.87 18.40 26.58
N THR A 31 60.15 18.13 26.77
CA THR A 31 60.72 17.24 27.78
C THR A 31 60.75 17.99 29.11
N ALA A 32 59.67 17.96 29.90
CA ALA A 32 59.70 18.45 31.27
C ALA A 32 58.68 17.71 32.16
N VAL A 33 59.09 17.42 33.39
CA VAL A 33 58.29 16.86 34.52
C VAL A 33 58.24 15.34 34.57
N ILE A 34 59.38 14.68 34.72
CA ILE A 34 59.47 13.25 35.05
C ILE A 34 59.22 13.08 36.56
N ALA A 35 58.04 12.54 36.91
CA ALA A 35 57.68 11.79 38.13
C ALA A 35 56.16 11.84 38.41
N GLY A 36 55.44 12.84 37.89
CA GLY A 36 53.97 12.97 37.98
C GLY A 36 53.23 13.10 36.63
N THR A 37 53.93 13.21 35.51
CA THR A 37 53.34 13.44 34.16
C THR A 37 52.85 12.21 33.44
N ALA A 38 53.23 11.00 33.87
CA ALA A 38 52.67 9.77 33.31
C ALA A 38 51.13 9.81 33.43
N THR A 39 50.61 10.35 34.55
CA THR A 39 49.18 10.55 34.77
C THR A 39 48.59 11.67 33.90
N VAL A 40 49.34 12.73 33.58
CA VAL A 40 48.85 13.89 32.81
C VAL A 40 48.69 13.57 31.33
N THR A 41 49.68 12.90 30.72
CA THR A 41 49.57 12.47 29.32
C THR A 41 48.57 11.32 29.17
N SER A 42 48.51 10.40 30.13
CA SER A 42 47.50 9.33 30.15
C SER A 42 46.09 9.88 30.32
N LYS A 43 45.89 10.94 31.12
CA LYS A 43 44.58 11.60 31.27
C LYS A 43 44.18 12.40 30.01
N ALA A 44 45.14 12.99 29.30
CA ALA A 44 44.89 13.67 28.03
C ALA A 44 44.52 12.69 26.90
N VAL A 45 45.24 11.57 26.78
CA VAL A 45 44.94 10.52 25.80
C VAL A 45 43.67 9.74 26.17
N SER A 46 43.45 9.39 27.44
CA SER A 46 42.18 8.79 27.91
C SER A 46 40.99 9.75 27.78
N GLY A 47 41.20 11.05 27.92
CA GLY A 47 40.17 12.07 27.66
C GLY A 47 39.84 12.21 26.17
N ALA A 48 40.84 12.16 25.30
CA ALA A 48 40.65 12.18 23.84
C ALA A 48 39.99 10.88 23.32
N MET A 49 40.40 9.72 23.86
CA MET A 49 39.82 8.42 23.53
C MET A 49 38.39 8.29 24.08
N GLY A 50 38.16 8.74 25.33
CA GLY A 50 36.83 8.84 25.94
C GLY A 50 35.89 9.78 25.18
N GLY A 51 36.35 10.95 24.74
CA GLY A 51 35.56 11.89 23.94
C GLY A 51 35.14 11.31 22.58
N SER A 52 36.05 10.62 21.90
CA SER A 52 35.76 9.97 20.61
C SER A 52 34.76 8.82 20.76
N GLN A 53 34.90 8.00 21.82
CA GLN A 53 34.01 6.87 22.08
C GLN A 53 32.63 7.33 22.55
N GLN A 54 32.55 8.41 23.34
CA GLN A 54 31.31 9.02 23.76
C GLN A 54 30.57 9.68 22.58
N GLN A 55 31.31 10.27 21.62
CA GLN A 55 30.73 10.80 20.39
C GLN A 55 30.29 9.70 19.41
N ALA A 56 30.97 8.56 19.37
CA ALA A 56 30.54 7.39 18.61
C ALA A 56 29.23 6.80 19.17
N ALA A 57 29.11 6.68 20.50
CA ALA A 57 27.87 6.24 21.16
C ALA A 57 26.71 7.21 20.90
N ALA A 58 26.94 8.53 20.97
CA ALA A 58 25.93 9.54 20.65
C ALA A 58 25.46 9.47 19.19
N ARG A 59 26.39 9.24 18.23
CA ARG A 59 26.05 9.04 16.81
C ARG A 59 25.23 7.77 16.57
N GLN A 60 25.52 6.68 17.28
CA GLN A 60 24.73 5.45 17.19
C GLN A 60 23.30 5.67 17.68
N GLN A 61 23.11 6.38 18.80
CA GLN A 61 21.78 6.72 19.31
C GLN A 61 20.99 7.63 18.36
N ALA A 62 21.66 8.62 17.75
CA ALA A 62 21.03 9.49 16.76
C ALA A 62 20.62 8.73 15.49
N ALA A 63 21.45 7.79 15.01
CA ALA A 63 21.12 6.96 13.86
C ALA A 63 19.93 6.02 14.15
N ALA A 64 19.87 5.43 15.36
CA ALA A 64 18.75 4.60 15.77
C ALA A 64 17.43 5.41 15.86
N GLN A 65 17.47 6.64 16.38
CA GLN A 65 16.31 7.53 16.39
C GLN A 65 15.82 7.89 14.98
N GLN A 66 16.74 8.13 14.04
CA GLN A 66 16.37 8.42 12.66
C GLN A 66 15.65 7.24 11.99
N GLN A 67 16.11 6.01 12.23
CA GLN A 67 15.45 4.80 11.71
C GLN A 67 14.05 4.62 12.32
N ALA A 68 13.89 4.80 13.63
CA ALA A 68 12.59 4.69 14.28
C ALA A 68 11.59 5.76 13.79
N ALA A 69 12.05 7.01 13.63
CA ALA A 69 11.22 8.10 13.11
C ALA A 69 10.79 7.85 11.66
N GLN A 70 11.66 7.26 10.84
CA GLN A 70 11.35 6.91 9.45
C GLN A 70 10.32 5.77 9.38
N GLN A 71 10.42 4.78 10.28
CA GLN A 71 9.47 3.67 10.35
C GLN A 71 8.06 4.15 10.77
N ALA A 72 7.98 5.06 11.75
CA ALA A 72 6.71 5.68 12.17
C ALA A 72 6.03 6.49 11.04
N GLN A 73 6.81 7.17 10.19
CA GLN A 73 6.27 7.91 9.05
C GLN A 73 5.69 6.98 7.98
N ILE A 74 6.35 5.85 7.71
CA ILE A 74 5.86 4.84 6.75
C ILE A 74 4.56 4.22 7.25
N GLU A 75 4.48 3.91 8.54
CA GLU A 75 3.29 3.30 9.13
C GLU A 75 2.10 4.28 9.13
N ALA A 76 2.33 5.56 9.44
CA ALA A 76 1.30 6.59 9.34
C ALA A 76 0.82 6.80 7.90
N ALA A 77 1.71 6.73 6.90
CA ALA A 77 1.35 6.81 5.49
C ALA A 77 0.56 5.57 5.04
N ALA A 78 0.95 4.37 5.50
CA ALA A 78 0.25 3.13 5.21
C ALA A 78 -1.18 3.14 5.78
N GLN A 79 -1.36 3.62 7.01
CA GLN A 79 -2.69 3.76 7.62
C GLN A 79 -3.60 4.71 6.82
N ARG A 80 -3.06 5.83 6.30
CA ARG A 80 -3.82 6.73 5.43
C ARG A 80 -4.23 6.07 4.12
N ALA A 81 -3.33 5.34 3.47
CA ALA A 81 -3.62 4.63 2.23
C ALA A 81 -4.70 3.55 2.42
N VAL A 82 -4.67 2.81 3.54
CA VAL A 82 -5.70 1.83 3.89
C VAL A 82 -7.05 2.51 4.16
N ALA A 83 -7.06 3.65 4.87
CA ALA A 83 -8.29 4.41 5.13
C ALA A 83 -8.92 4.95 3.83
N GLU A 84 -8.11 5.47 2.90
CA GLU A 84 -8.58 5.92 1.58
C GLU A 84 -9.14 4.75 0.76
N GLN A 85 -8.47 3.59 0.77
CA GLN A 85 -8.97 2.40 0.08
C GLN A 85 -10.31 1.93 0.66
N GLN A 86 -10.43 1.92 1.99
CA GLN A 86 -11.69 1.53 2.66
C GLN A 86 -12.83 2.52 2.38
N ALA A 87 -12.55 3.82 2.32
CA ALA A 87 -13.53 4.84 1.95
C ALA A 87 -14.01 4.67 0.50
N MET A 88 -13.12 4.33 -0.43
CA MET A 88 -13.49 4.07 -1.83
C MET A 88 -14.41 2.84 -1.96
N LEU A 89 -14.11 1.76 -1.24
CA LEU A 89 -14.97 0.57 -1.20
C LEU A 89 -16.35 0.88 -0.59
N ALA A 90 -16.39 1.65 0.51
CA ALA A 90 -17.65 2.05 1.13
C ALA A 90 -18.50 2.92 0.18
N GLN A 91 -17.89 3.84 -0.55
CA GLN A 91 -18.59 4.66 -1.54
C GLN A 91 -19.13 3.82 -2.71
N GLN A 92 -18.37 2.82 -3.18
CA GLN A 92 -18.83 1.92 -4.24
C GLN A 92 -20.01 1.05 -3.78
N GLN A 93 -19.97 0.53 -2.55
CA GLN A 93 -21.06 -0.26 -2.01
C GLN A 93 -22.34 0.56 -1.80
N ALA A 94 -22.21 1.82 -1.35
CA ALA A 94 -23.33 2.75 -1.24
C ALA A 94 -23.97 3.08 -2.60
N ALA A 95 -23.14 3.25 -3.65
CA ALA A 95 -23.65 3.50 -5.01
C ALA A 95 -24.44 2.31 -5.56
N LEU A 96 -23.96 1.07 -5.34
CA LEU A 96 -24.69 -0.14 -5.74
C LEU A 96 -26.03 -0.28 -5.01
N ALA A 97 -26.05 0.00 -3.70
CA ALA A 97 -27.26 -0.05 -2.89
C ALA A 97 -28.32 0.98 -3.35
N ALA A 98 -27.88 2.21 -3.66
CA ALA A 98 -28.77 3.25 -4.19
C ALA A 98 -29.37 2.85 -5.55
N GLN A 99 -28.57 2.23 -6.43
CA GLN A 99 -29.04 1.78 -7.73
C GLN A 99 -30.05 0.62 -7.62
N ALA A 100 -29.83 -0.31 -6.68
CA ALA A 100 -30.78 -1.40 -6.40
C ALA A 100 -32.13 -0.88 -5.87
N ALA A 101 -32.10 0.10 -4.95
CA ALA A 101 -33.31 0.72 -4.42
C ALA A 101 -34.11 1.47 -5.50
N ALA A 102 -33.42 2.19 -6.40
CA ALA A 102 -34.07 2.88 -7.52
C ALA A 102 -34.71 1.91 -8.52
N ALA A 103 -34.07 0.75 -8.79
CA ALA A 103 -34.61 -0.27 -9.68
C ALA A 103 -35.88 -0.94 -9.11
N GLN A 104 -35.98 -1.12 -7.79
CA GLN A 104 -37.17 -1.68 -7.14
C GLN A 104 -38.36 -0.70 -7.13
N ALA A 105 -38.12 0.60 -7.07
CA ALA A 105 -39.17 1.61 -7.15
C ALA A 105 -39.71 1.82 -8.59
N ALA A 106 -38.93 1.47 -9.60
CA ALA A 106 -39.28 1.66 -11.01
C ALA A 106 -39.77 0.38 -11.72
N ALA A 107 -39.85 -0.76 -11.03
CA ALA A 107 -40.45 -1.95 -11.60
C ALA A 107 -41.94 -1.68 -11.86
N PRO A 108 -42.43 -1.70 -13.13
CA PRO A 108 -43.85 -1.77 -13.36
C PRO A 108 -44.35 -3.03 -12.65
N ALA A 109 -45.38 -2.88 -11.83
CA ALA A 109 -46.14 -4.00 -11.30
C ALA A 109 -46.69 -4.78 -12.49
N SER A 110 -45.87 -5.69 -13.02
CA SER A 110 -46.30 -6.64 -14.04
C SER A 110 -47.30 -7.54 -13.31
N PRO A 111 -48.53 -7.66 -13.81
CA PRO A 111 -49.56 -8.43 -13.14
C PRO A 111 -48.99 -9.83 -12.90
N ALA A 112 -48.94 -10.23 -11.63
CA ALA A 112 -48.59 -11.58 -11.18
C ALA A 112 -49.72 -12.55 -11.56
N GLY A 113 -50.00 -12.63 -12.86
CA GLY A 113 -50.91 -13.57 -13.49
C GLY A 113 -50.16 -14.22 -14.65
N LEU A 114 -50.36 -15.52 -14.81
CA LEU A 114 -49.92 -16.28 -15.99
C LEU A 114 -50.11 -15.44 -17.25
N SER A 115 -48.99 -14.99 -17.85
CA SER A 115 -49.07 -14.29 -19.12
C SER A 115 -49.69 -15.22 -20.16
N GLU A 116 -50.40 -14.66 -21.13
CA GLU A 116 -51.02 -15.44 -22.20
C GLU A 116 -49.96 -16.27 -22.96
N GLU A 117 -48.74 -15.75 -23.01
CA GLU A 117 -47.55 -16.42 -23.53
C GLU A 117 -47.07 -17.60 -22.65
N ALA A 118 -47.15 -17.47 -21.32
CA ALA A 118 -46.90 -18.57 -20.40
C ALA A 118 -47.94 -19.69 -20.55
N MET A 119 -49.23 -19.35 -20.73
CA MET A 119 -50.29 -20.32 -21.02
C MET A 119 -50.06 -21.04 -22.35
N ALA A 120 -49.71 -20.31 -23.41
CA ALA A 120 -49.38 -20.90 -24.72
C ALA A 120 -48.19 -21.87 -24.64
N GLN A 121 -47.15 -21.53 -23.86
CA GLN A 121 -45.99 -22.41 -23.64
C GLN A 121 -46.36 -23.67 -22.84
N LEU A 122 -47.20 -23.56 -21.81
CA LEU A 122 -47.70 -24.71 -21.05
C LEU A 122 -48.51 -25.67 -21.92
N GLN A 123 -49.29 -25.14 -22.86
CA GLN A 123 -50.08 -25.96 -23.79
C GLN A 123 -49.19 -26.73 -24.77
N LYS A 124 -48.15 -26.08 -25.32
CA LYS A 124 -47.15 -26.74 -26.19
C LYS A 124 -46.38 -27.83 -25.46
N LEU A 125 -46.02 -27.61 -24.19
CA LEU A 125 -45.37 -28.64 -23.37
C LEU A 125 -46.28 -29.85 -23.14
N ALA A 126 -47.58 -29.63 -22.92
CA ALA A 126 -48.54 -30.71 -22.75
C ALA A 126 -48.73 -31.54 -24.03
N GLU A 127 -48.69 -30.92 -25.21
CA GLU A 127 -48.73 -31.63 -26.49
C GLU A 127 -47.49 -32.51 -26.70
N LEU A 128 -46.30 -31.99 -26.41
CA LEU A 128 -45.05 -32.75 -26.54
C LEU A 128 -44.93 -33.87 -25.51
N HIS A 129 -45.47 -33.67 -24.30
CA HIS A 129 -45.57 -34.70 -23.27
C HIS A 129 -46.55 -35.82 -23.67
N LYS A 130 -47.74 -35.46 -24.19
CA LYS A 130 -48.69 -36.43 -24.76
C LYS A 130 -48.14 -37.19 -25.97
N ALA A 131 -47.29 -36.55 -26.75
CA ALA A 131 -46.58 -37.19 -27.87
C ALA A 131 -45.45 -38.12 -27.39
N GLY A 132 -45.15 -38.17 -26.09
CA GLY A 132 -44.07 -38.98 -25.50
C GLY A 132 -42.67 -38.46 -25.84
N ILE A 133 -42.55 -37.23 -26.35
CA ILE A 133 -41.27 -36.59 -26.70
C ILE A 133 -40.58 -36.06 -25.44
N LEU A 134 -41.37 -35.63 -24.46
CA LEU A 134 -40.91 -35.17 -23.14
C LEU A 134 -41.31 -36.19 -22.08
N THR A 135 -40.39 -36.48 -21.15
CA THR A 135 -40.67 -37.30 -19.97
C THR A 135 -41.43 -36.49 -18.92
N ASP A 136 -42.08 -37.17 -17.97
CA ASP A 136 -42.81 -36.52 -16.87
C ASP A 136 -41.93 -35.56 -16.06
N GLU A 137 -40.67 -35.94 -15.84
CA GLU A 137 -39.69 -35.15 -15.07
C GLU A 137 -39.33 -33.83 -15.79
N GLU A 138 -39.06 -33.90 -17.10
CA GLU A 138 -38.74 -32.72 -17.91
C GLU A 138 -39.96 -31.79 -18.05
N PHE A 139 -41.16 -32.36 -18.20
CA PHE A 139 -42.39 -31.58 -18.26
C PHE A 139 -42.62 -30.78 -16.96
N GLN A 140 -42.42 -31.38 -15.79
CA GLN A 140 -42.58 -30.71 -14.50
C GLN A 140 -41.56 -29.59 -14.29
N ALA A 141 -40.29 -29.83 -14.63
CA ALA A 141 -39.24 -28.82 -14.51
C ALA A 141 -39.54 -27.58 -15.37
N GLN A 142 -39.96 -27.78 -16.62
CA GLN A 142 -40.30 -26.68 -17.53
C GLN A 142 -41.55 -25.91 -17.08
N LYS A 143 -42.56 -26.62 -16.55
CA LYS A 143 -43.78 -26.02 -16.01
C LYS A 143 -43.50 -25.15 -14.78
N ALA A 144 -42.66 -25.62 -13.84
CA ALA A 144 -42.26 -24.84 -12.66
C ALA A 144 -41.52 -23.55 -13.06
N LYS A 145 -40.62 -23.64 -14.04
CA LYS A 145 -39.89 -22.49 -14.58
C LYS A 145 -40.80 -21.42 -15.19
N ILE A 146 -41.87 -21.84 -15.87
CA ILE A 146 -42.86 -20.91 -16.47
C ILE A 146 -43.75 -20.27 -15.39
N LEU A 147 -44.06 -21.00 -14.33
CA LEU A 147 -44.88 -20.53 -13.19
C LEU A 147 -44.08 -19.71 -12.17
N GLY A 148 -42.75 -19.68 -12.27
CA GLY A 148 -41.87 -19.02 -11.31
C GLY A 148 -41.86 -19.70 -9.94
N MET A 149 -42.04 -21.03 -9.92
CA MET A 149 -42.05 -21.87 -8.71
C MET A 149 -40.73 -22.62 -8.52
#